data_AF-A0AAF0GCY6-F1
#
_entry.id   AF-A0AAF0GCY6-F1
#
_cell.length_a   1.000
_cell.length_b   1.000
_cell.length_c   1.000
_cell.angle_alpha   90.00
_cell.angle_beta   90.00
_cell.angle_gamma   90.00
#
_symmetry.space_group_name_H-M   'P 1'
#
loop_
_entity.id
_entity.type
_entity.pdbx_description
1 polymer ?
#
loop_
_entity_poly.entity_id
_entity_poly.type
_entity_poly.pdbx_seq_one_letter_code
_entity_poly.pdbx_strand_id
1 'polypeptide(L)'
;MMNGSERHRLELRLGNQLIGHIENDSSQDVFQLGYTPEWQARGFPLSPPLALDGSPSSAQIRAYLGNLLPENRGLDHLIEALSV
;
A
#
# COMPACT_ATOMS: atom_id res chain seq x y z
N MET A 1 10.73 5.43 -26.47
CA MET A 1 10.18 6.58 -25.71
C MET A 1 8.82 6.12 -25.22
N MET A 2 8.47 5.97 -23.94
CA MET A 2 8.95 6.51 -22.65
C MET A 2 9.28 5.37 -21.68
N ASN A 3 10.51 5.30 -21.14
CA ASN A 3 10.83 4.43 -19.99
C ASN A 3 10.91 5.33 -18.76
N GLY A 4 9.76 5.80 -18.29
CA GLY A 4 9.63 6.35 -16.94
C GLY A 4 9.26 5.19 -16.03
N SER A 5 9.98 5.02 -14.93
CA SER A 5 9.61 4.09 -13.85
C SER A 5 8.11 4.29 -13.54
N GLU A 6 7.25 3.30 -13.77
CA GLU A 6 5.82 3.45 -13.46
C GLU A 6 5.62 3.34 -11.95
N ARG A 7 5.88 4.46 -11.27
CA ARG A 7 5.59 4.61 -9.85
C ARG A 7 4.12 4.92 -9.67
N HIS A 8 3.44 3.97 -9.05
CA HIS A 8 2.04 4.12 -8.68
C HIS A 8 1.98 4.56 -7.21
N ARG A 9 1.03 5.44 -6.89
CA ARG A 9 0.83 5.93 -5.52
C ARG A 9 -0.65 5.91 -5.15
N LEU A 10 -0.94 5.36 -3.99
CA LEU A 10 -2.27 5.34 -3.38
C LEU A 10 -2.26 6.15 -2.09
N GLU A 11 -3.23 7.06 -1.94
CA GLU A 11 -3.44 7.77 -0.69
C GLU A 11 -4.07 6.85 0.37
N LEU A 12 -3.56 6.93 1.58
CA LEU A 12 -4.18 6.30 2.74
C LEU A 12 -5.00 7.32 3.50
N ARG A 13 -6.30 7.05 3.66
CA ARG A 13 -7.22 7.96 4.34
C ARG A 13 -7.99 7.22 5.44
N LEU A 14 -8.14 7.89 6.59
CA LEU A 14 -9.07 7.49 7.65
C LEU A 14 -10.18 8.53 7.73
N GLY A 15 -11.37 8.18 7.23
CA GLY A 15 -12.42 9.16 6.96
C GLY A 15 -11.90 10.24 5.99
N ASN A 16 -12.00 11.51 6.39
CA ASN A 16 -11.51 12.63 5.58
C ASN A 16 -10.04 12.99 5.86
N GLN A 17 -9.36 12.31 6.77
CA GLN A 17 -7.97 12.61 7.13
C GLN A 17 -7.01 11.80 6.26
N LEU A 18 -6.06 12.48 5.60
CA LEU A 18 -4.91 11.83 4.97
C LEU A 18 -3.93 11.37 6.06
N ILE A 19 -3.64 10.07 6.08
CA ILE A 19 -2.76 9.46 7.09
C ILE A 19 -1.43 8.97 6.50
N GLY A 20 -1.33 8.87 5.18
CA GLY A 20 -0.12 8.40 4.51
C GLY A 20 -0.32 8.06 3.04
N HIS A 21 0.61 7.29 2.49
CA HIS A 21 0.59 6.80 1.12
C HIS A 21 1.30 5.44 1.03
N ILE A 22 0.84 4.61 0.10
CA ILE A 22 1.56 3.44 -0.38
C ILE A 22 2.05 3.74 -1.78
N GLU A 23 3.34 3.49 -2.03
CA GLU A 23 3.97 3.60 -3.33
C GLU A 23 4.39 2.22 -3.83
N ASN A 24 4.21 1.98 -5.12
CA ASN A 24 4.69 0.80 -5.83
C ASN A 24 5.62 1.26 -6.95
N ASP A 25 6.87 0.82 -6.92
CA ASP A 25 7.77 0.94 -8.05
C ASP A 25 7.69 -0.35 -8.87
N SER A 26 6.91 -0.33 -9.96
CA SER A 26 6.67 -1.52 -10.79
C SER A 26 7.94 -2.04 -11.45
N SER A 27 8.95 -1.18 -11.65
CA SER A 27 10.22 -1.56 -12.26
C SER A 27 11.10 -2.40 -11.32
N GLN A 28 10.90 -2.26 -10.01
CA GLN A 28 11.65 -2.98 -8.99
C GLN A 28 10.79 -3.97 -8.19
N ASP A 29 9.48 -3.99 -8.43
CA ASP A 29 8.49 -4.74 -7.66
C ASP A 29 8.56 -4.44 -6.13
N VAL A 30 8.87 -3.18 -5.81
CA VAL A 30 9.09 -2.69 -4.44
C VAL A 30 7.89 -1.86 -3.99
N PHE A 31 7.38 -2.17 -2.80
CA PHE A 31 6.42 -1.34 -2.08
C PHE A 31 7.11 -0.48 -1.02
N GLN A 32 6.60 0.74 -0.85
CA GLN A 32 6.98 1.68 0.20
C GLN A 32 5.74 2.23 0.88
N LEU A 33 5.82 2.46 2.18
CA LEU A 33 4.75 3.01 2.99
C LEU A 33 5.28 4.21 3.76
N GLY A 34 4.65 5.37 3.56
CA GLY A 34 4.94 6.59 4.29
C GLY A 34 3.70 7.09 5.01
N TYR A 35 3.80 7.29 6.32
CA TYR A 35 2.78 7.98 7.10
C TYR A 35 3.01 9.50 7.07
N THR A 36 1.95 10.29 7.23
CA THR A 36 2.12 11.74 7.41
C THR A 36 2.75 12.03 8.77
N PRO A 37 3.53 13.12 8.91
CA PRO A 37 4.14 13.49 10.20
C PRO A 37 3.10 13.62 11.33
N GLU A 38 1.93 14.18 11.01
CA GLU A 38 0.84 14.30 11.96
C GLU A 38 0.28 12.95 12.40
N TRP A 39 0.28 11.94 11.52
CA TRP A 39 -0.17 10.60 11.88
C TRP A 39 0.89 9.84 12.67
N GLN A 40 2.17 10.01 12.35
CA GLN A 40 3.27 9.41 13.13
C GLN A 40 3.28 9.89 14.58
N ALA A 41 2.94 11.16 14.83
CA ALA A 41 3.01 11.75 16.17
C ALA A 41 1.90 11.29 17.13
N ARG A 42 0.72 10.90 16.61
CA ARG A 42 -0.50 10.68 17.44
C ARG A 42 -1.42 9.56 16.94
N GLY A 43 -1.11 8.97 15.80
CA GLY A 43 -1.91 7.93 15.18
C GLY A 43 -1.49 6.53 15.63
N PHE A 44 -1.83 5.55 14.81
CA PHE A 44 -1.47 4.15 15.01
C PHE A 44 -1.06 3.53 13.66
N PRO A 45 -0.20 2.49 13.67
CA PRO A 45 0.18 1.79 12.45
C PRO A 45 -1.00 1.02 11.85
N LEU A 46 -1.02 0.83 10.53
CA LEU A 46 -2.06 0.04 9.85
C LEU A 46 -2.11 -1.41 10.36
N SER A 47 -0.97 -1.97 10.71
CA SER A 47 -0.83 -3.26 11.39
C SER A 47 0.48 -3.27 12.18
N PRO A 48 0.66 -4.15 13.19
CA PRO A 48 1.89 -4.17 13.98
C PRO A 48 3.20 -4.26 13.16
N PRO A 49 3.26 -5.04 12.04
CA PRO A 49 4.44 -5.07 11.17
C PRO A 49 4.66 -3.78 10.36
N LEU A 50 3.64 -2.93 10.21
CA LEU A 50 3.68 -1.68 9.45
C LEU A 50 3.87 -0.47 10.38
N ALA A 51 4.93 -0.52 11.19
CA ALA A 51 5.24 0.48 12.21
C ALA A 51 5.30 1.92 11.66
N LEU A 52 4.94 2.89 12.52
CA LEU A 52 4.85 4.31 12.15
C LEU A 52 6.21 4.95 11.84
N ASP A 53 7.30 4.33 12.28
CA ASP A 53 8.68 4.81 12.10
C ASP A 53 9.18 4.72 10.65
N GLY A 54 8.35 4.23 9.72
CA GLY A 54 8.71 4.15 8.30
C GLY A 54 9.67 3.01 7.98
N SER A 55 9.78 2.01 8.86
CA SER A 55 10.62 0.82 8.67
C SER A 55 10.01 -0.41 7.97
N PRO A 56 8.72 -0.45 7.53
CA PRO A 56 8.19 -1.69 7.00
C PRO A 56 8.84 -2.09 5.68
N SER A 57 9.21 -3.36 5.59
CA SER A 57 9.74 -3.95 4.36
C SER A 57 8.65 -4.08 3.29
N SER A 58 9.06 -4.05 2.02
CA SER A 58 8.19 -4.33 0.88
C SER A 58 7.40 -5.64 1.05
N ALA A 59 8.02 -6.68 1.63
CA ALA A 59 7.37 -7.96 1.91
C ALA A 59 6.24 -7.85 2.94
N GLN A 60 6.43 -7.09 4.02
CA GLN A 60 5.37 -6.85 5.02
C GLN A 60 4.22 -6.05 4.44
N ILE A 61 4.51 -5.06 3.59
CA ILE A 61 3.48 -4.26 2.90
C ILE A 61 2.69 -5.17 1.94
N ARG A 62 3.36 -6.00 1.15
CA ARG A 62 2.72 -6.95 0.24
C ARG A 62 1.85 -7.96 0.97
N ALA A 63 2.32 -8.51 2.08
CA ALA A 63 1.55 -9.44 2.91
C ALA A 63 0.29 -8.78 3.48
N TYR A 64 0.41 -7.54 3.99
CA TYR A 64 -0.73 -6.77 4.46
C TYR A 64 -1.75 -6.54 3.34
N LEU A 65 -1.32 -6.07 2.17
CA LEU A 65 -2.20 -5.84 1.02
C LEU A 65 -2.87 -7.13 0.54
N GLY A 66 -2.11 -8.24 0.46
CA GLY A 66 -2.65 -9.55 0.07
C GLY A 66 -3.75 -10.03 1.01
N ASN A 67 -3.58 -9.82 2.32
CA ASN A 67 -4.58 -10.18 3.32
C ASN A 67 -5.85 -9.29 3.30
N LEU A 68 -5.83 -8.17 2.56
CA LEU A 68 -7.03 -7.35 2.33
C LEU A 68 -7.82 -7.81 1.10
N LEU A 69 -7.21 -8.61 0.23
CA LEU A 69 -7.86 -9.11 -0.98
C LEU A 69 -8.81 -10.27 -0.64
N PRO A 70 -9.83 -10.52 -1.47
CA PRO A 70 -10.67 -11.70 -1.32
C PRO A 70 -9.84 -12.99 -1.43
N GLU A 71 -10.14 -14.00 -0.61
CA GLU A 71 -9.37 -15.27 -0.61
C GLU A 71 -9.97 -16.35 -1.51
N ASN A 72 -11.23 -16.20 -1.94
CA ASN A 72 -11.97 -17.16 -2.76
C ASN A 72 -12.10 -16.66 -4.20
N ARG A 73 -13.05 -17.23 -4.96
CA ARG A 73 -13.42 -16.80 -6.33
C ARG A 73 -13.71 -15.31 -6.49
N GLY A 74 -13.94 -14.58 -5.40
CA GLY A 74 -14.04 -13.12 -5.42
C GLY A 74 -12.79 -12.44 -5.96
N LEU A 75 -11.60 -13.03 -5.78
CA LEU A 75 -10.37 -12.52 -6.36
C LEU A 75 -10.36 -12.69 -7.89
N ASP A 76 -10.76 -13.87 -8.37
CA ASP A 76 -10.84 -14.16 -9.81
C ASP A 76 -11.78 -13.17 -10.51
N HIS A 77 -12.97 -12.92 -9.92
CA HIS A 77 -13.92 -11.95 -10.44
C HIS A 77 -13.39 -10.51 -10.40
N LEU A 78 -12.60 -10.15 -9.37
CA LEU A 78 -11.98 -8.84 -9.27
C LEU A 78 -10.92 -8.63 -10.37
N ILE A 79 -10.09 -9.65 -10.62
CA ILE A 79 -9.07 -9.65 -11.67
C ILE A 79 -9.73 -9.50 -13.04
N GLU A 80 -10.77 -10.31 -13.32
CA GLU A 80 -11.54 -10.25 -14.56
C GLU A 80 -12.15 -8.86 -14.79
N ALA A 81 -12.77 -8.28 -13.77
CA ALA A 81 -13.40 -6.96 -13.86
C ALA A 81 -12.39 -5.82 -14.09
N LEU A 82 -11.18 -5.95 -13.55
CA LEU A 82 -10.12 -4.95 -13.67
C LEU A 82 -9.24 -5.14 -14.91
N SER A 83 -9.36 -6.27 -15.62
CA SER A 83 -8.54 -6.62 -16.78
C SER A 83 -7.03 -6.59 -16.49
N VAL A 84 -6.64 -7.04 -15.30
CA VAL A 84 -5.25 -7.13 -14.82
C VAL A 84 -4.73 -8.55 -14.74
#